data_AF-A0A5D4HF15-F1
#
_entry.id   AF-A0A5D4HF15-F1
#
_cell.length_a   1.000
_cell.length_b   1.000
_cell.length_c   1.000
_cell.angle_alpha   90.00
_cell.angle_beta   90.00
_cell.angle_gamma   90.00
#
_symmetry.space_group_name_H-M   'P 1'
#
loop_
_entity.id
_entity.type
_entity.pdbx_description
1 polymer ?
#
loop_
_entity_poly.entity_id
_entity_poly.type
_entity_poly.pdbx_seq_one_letter_code
_entity_poly.pdbx_strand_id
1 'polypeptide(L)'
;AEDLAAYVSQGVAVSAYAARAVILLKAPLAEAAQRISPSAGVLEAVDADTCRLTTGAPNLTVLVIHVLMMGIDFEVIEPPELTDLMRDAQERLTRALDGP
;
A
#
# COMPACT_ATOMS: atom_id res chain seq x y z
N ALA A 1 4.58 10.94 -26.35
CA ALA A 1 5.09 11.91 -25.36
C ALA A 1 4.11 12.14 -24.19
N GLU A 2 2.88 11.61 -24.23
CA GLU A 2 1.88 11.72 -23.15
C GLU A 2 2.08 10.75 -21.97
N ASP A 3 3.00 9.79 -22.09
CA ASP A 3 3.22 8.75 -21.06
C ASP A 3 4.10 9.23 -19.89
N LEU A 4 5.04 10.16 -20.15
CA LEU A 4 5.94 10.65 -19.10
C LEU A 4 5.25 11.61 -18.13
N ALA A 5 4.27 12.40 -18.58
CA ALA A 5 3.61 13.36 -17.70
C ALA A 5 2.72 12.65 -16.65
N ALA A 6 2.05 11.57 -17.05
CA ALA A 6 1.27 10.74 -16.13
C ALA A 6 2.18 10.00 -15.13
N TYR A 7 3.29 9.43 -15.60
CA TYR A 7 4.29 8.78 -14.75
C TYR A 7 4.94 9.77 -13.75
N VAL A 8 5.25 10.99 -14.19
CA VAL A 8 5.79 12.04 -13.33
C VAL A 8 4.74 12.51 -12.32
N SER A 9 3.48 12.69 -12.72
CA SER A 9 2.43 13.11 -11.78
C SER A 9 2.11 12.05 -10.71
N GLN A 10 2.19 10.76 -11.05
CA GLN A 10 2.00 9.64 -10.12
C GLN A 10 3.21 9.45 -9.20
N GLY A 11 4.43 9.53 -9.74
CA GLY A 11 5.67 9.51 -8.97
C GLY A 11 5.80 10.70 -8.02
N VAL A 12 5.25 11.87 -8.39
CA VAL A 12 5.22 13.07 -7.54
C VAL A 12 4.25 12.92 -6.37
N ALA A 13 3.12 12.22 -6.53
CA ALA A 13 2.20 11.95 -5.43
C ALA A 13 2.87 11.08 -4.35
N VAL A 14 3.54 9.99 -4.74
CA VAL A 14 4.34 9.18 -3.80
C VAL A 14 5.55 9.96 -3.29
N SER A 15 6.14 10.83 -4.12
CA SER A 15 7.33 11.57 -3.75
C SER A 15 7.10 12.73 -2.79
N ALA A 16 5.88 13.26 -2.71
CA ALA A 16 5.49 14.33 -1.81
C ALA A 16 5.22 13.85 -0.37
N TYR A 17 5.08 12.54 -0.16
CA TYR A 17 4.76 11.96 1.14
C TYR A 17 6.01 11.64 1.96
N ALA A 18 5.96 12.01 3.24
CA ALA A 18 7.05 11.80 4.20
C ALA A 18 7.26 10.33 4.56
N ALA A 19 6.22 9.50 4.45
CA ALA A 19 6.31 8.05 4.61
C ALA A 19 5.98 7.36 3.28
N ARG A 20 6.79 6.37 2.90
CA ARG A 20 6.60 5.52 1.73
C ARG A 20 6.63 4.07 2.16
N ALA A 21 5.97 3.20 1.39
CA ALA A 21 6.09 1.75 1.52
C ALA A 21 6.08 1.07 0.16
N VAL A 22 6.71 -0.09 0.15
CA VAL A 22 6.65 -1.07 -0.92
C VAL A 22 6.01 -2.32 -0.33
N ILE A 23 4.91 -2.75 -0.95
CA ILE A 23 4.19 -3.96 -0.53
C ILE A 23 3.99 -4.88 -1.72
N LEU A 24 3.97 -6.18 -1.46
CA LEU A 24 3.64 -7.21 -2.43
C LEU A 24 2.17 -7.58 -2.23
N LEU A 25 1.33 -7.22 -3.19
CA LEU A 25 -0.08 -7.60 -3.23
C LEU A 25 -0.20 -9.02 -3.79
N LYS A 26 -1.01 -9.84 -3.13
CA LYS A 26 -1.37 -11.21 -3.55
C LYS A 26 -2.55 -11.16 -4.52
N ALA A 27 -2.38 -10.42 -5.61
CA ALA A 27 -3.31 -10.36 -6.72
C ALA A 27 -2.57 -10.05 -8.04
N PRO A 28 -3.09 -10.53 -9.19
CA PRO A 28 -2.60 -10.13 -10.50
C PRO A 28 -2.69 -8.61 -10.70
N LEU A 29 -1.75 -8.05 -11.47
CA LEU A 29 -1.72 -6.60 -11.76
C LEU A 29 -3.06 -6.06 -12.28
N ALA A 30 -3.71 -6.79 -13.18
CA ALA A 30 -4.98 -6.37 -13.79
C ALA A 30 -6.15 -6.33 -12.79
N GLU A 31 -6.13 -7.17 -11.76
CA GLU A 31 -7.13 -7.16 -10.69
C GLU A 31 -6.84 -6.04 -9.69
N ALA A 32 -5.57 -5.90 -9.28
CA ALA A 32 -5.15 -4.83 -8.39
C ALA A 32 -5.45 -3.44 -8.98
N ALA A 33 -5.22 -3.24 -10.28
CA ALA A 33 -5.49 -1.99 -10.98
C ALA A 33 -6.98 -1.60 -11.06
N GLN A 34 -7.90 -2.56 -10.88
CA GLN A 34 -9.35 -2.25 -10.79
C GLN A 34 -9.73 -1.69 -9.42
N ARG A 35 -8.92 -1.97 -8.39
CA ARG A 35 -9.20 -1.61 -6.99
C ARG A 35 -8.37 -0.42 -6.52
N ILE A 36 -7.16 -0.28 -7.05
CA ILE A 36 -6.18 0.72 -6.62
C ILE A 36 -6.09 1.78 -7.69
N SER A 37 -6.55 2.98 -7.34
CA SER A 37 -6.38 4.16 -8.19
C SER A 37 -4.90 4.47 -8.41
N PRO A 38 -4.49 4.92 -9.60
CA PRO A 38 -3.11 5.39 -9.81
C PRO A 38 -2.69 6.57 -8.92
N SER A 39 -3.65 7.26 -8.27
CA SER A 39 -3.36 8.28 -7.25
C SER A 39 -2.94 7.69 -5.91
N ALA A 40 -3.23 6.41 -5.65
CA ALA A 40 -2.89 5.70 -4.41
C ALA A 40 -1.46 5.16 -4.44
N GLY A 41 -0.89 4.94 -5.63
CA GLY A 41 0.47 4.48 -5.79
C GLY A 41 0.73 3.91 -7.18
N VAL A 42 1.94 3.39 -7.36
CA VAL A 42 2.40 2.78 -8.61
C VAL A 42 2.38 1.27 -8.45
N LEU A 43 1.67 0.59 -9.36
CA LEU A 43 1.61 -0.86 -9.43
C LEU A 43 2.56 -1.39 -10.51
N GLU A 44 3.26 -2.48 -10.20
CA GLU A 44 4.17 -3.17 -11.10
C GLU A 44 3.94 -4.69 -11.01
N ALA A 45 3.84 -5.39 -12.14
CA ALA A 45 3.70 -6.85 -12.12
C ALA A 45 4.98 -7.50 -11.59
N VAL A 46 4.81 -8.51 -10.73
CA VAL A 46 5.93 -9.34 -10.25
C VAL A 46 5.85 -10.71 -10.91
N ASP A 47 4.68 -11.34 -10.89
CA ASP A 47 4.36 -12.57 -11.60
C ASP A 47 2.87 -12.60 -12.02
N ALA A 48 2.35 -13.78 -12.35
CA ALA A 48 0.97 -13.95 -12.81
C ALA A 48 -0.08 -13.65 -11.72
N ASP A 49 0.29 -13.83 -10.45
CA ASP A 49 -0.63 -13.83 -9.31
C ASP A 49 -0.28 -12.73 -8.28
N THR A 50 0.84 -12.03 -8.47
CA THR A 50 1.30 -10.98 -7.56
C THR A 50 1.77 -9.72 -8.28
N CYS A 51 1.59 -8.59 -7.61
CA CYS A 51 2.10 -7.30 -8.06
C CYS A 51 2.66 -6.49 -6.89
N ARG A 52 3.63 -5.64 -7.20
CA ARG A 52 4.24 -4.72 -6.25
C ARG A 52 3.48 -3.40 -6.29
N LEU A 53 3.14 -2.86 -5.13
CA LEU A 53 2.63 -1.50 -4.98
C LEU A 53 3.67 -0.65 -4.27
N THR A 54 4.05 0.45 -4.90
CA THR A 54 4.81 1.53 -4.28
C THR A 54 3.86 2.68 -3.96
N THR A 55 3.68 2.97 -2.67
CA THR A 55 2.68 3.95 -2.17
C THR A 55 3.28 4.84 -1.09
N GLY A 56 2.62 5.96 -0.81
CA GLY A 56 3.05 6.92 0.20
C GLY A 56 1.89 7.57 0.92
N ALA A 57 2.15 8.04 2.14
CA ALA A 57 1.18 8.75 2.97
C ALA A 57 1.88 9.79 3.87
N PRO A 58 1.14 10.73 4.48
CA PRO A 58 1.73 11.74 5.37
C PRO A 58 2.51 11.16 6.56
N ASN A 59 2.18 9.95 7.02
CA ASN A 59 2.92 9.18 8.01
C ASN A 59 2.58 7.68 7.90
N LEU A 60 3.36 6.82 8.58
CA LEU A 60 3.19 5.38 8.53
C LEU A 60 1.84 4.90 9.10
N THR A 61 1.28 5.59 10.10
CA THR A 61 -0.04 5.23 10.65
C THR A 61 -1.15 5.37 9.60
N VAL A 62 -1.14 6.47 8.84
CA VAL A 62 -2.08 6.65 7.72
C VAL A 62 -1.84 5.60 6.63
N LEU A 63 -0.58 5.21 6.41
CA LEU A 63 -0.22 4.18 5.44
C LEU A 63 -0.82 2.81 5.81
N VAL A 64 -0.80 2.42 7.09
CA VAL A 64 -1.45 1.19 7.58
C VAL A 64 -2.93 1.18 7.21
N ILE A 65 -3.65 2.28 7.48
CA ILE A 65 -5.07 2.38 7.15
C ILE A 65 -5.28 2.32 5.64
N HIS A 66 -4.43 3.01 4.87
CA HIS A 66 -4.52 3.04 3.41
C HIS A 66 -4.40 1.65 2.78
N VAL A 67 -3.42 0.85 3.20
CA VAL A 67 -3.23 -0.50 2.67
C VAL A 67 -4.33 -1.46 3.11
N LEU A 68 -4.84 -1.34 4.34
CA LEU A 68 -5.99 -2.14 4.79
C LEU A 68 -7.25 -1.87 3.98
N MET A 69 -7.50 -0.61 3.58
CA MET A 69 -8.63 -0.25 2.74
C MET A 69 -8.58 -0.85 1.33
N MET A 70 -7.41 -1.30 0.87
CA MET A 70 -7.30 -1.97 -0.44
C MET A 70 -8.03 -3.31 -0.43
N GLY A 71 -8.11 -3.99 0.72
CA GLY A 71 -8.79 -5.28 0.89
C GLY A 71 -8.19 -6.41 0.04
N ILE A 72 -6.92 -6.31 -0.32
CA ILE A 72 -6.14 -7.34 -1.02
C ILE A 72 -5.12 -7.83 -0.02
N ASP A 73 -4.91 -9.14 0.07
CA ASP A 73 -3.86 -9.69 0.92
C ASP A 73 -2.48 -9.19 0.47
N PHE A 74 -1.62 -8.86 1.42
CA PHE A 74 -0.33 -8.25 1.10
C PHE A 74 0.78 -8.64 2.08
N GLU A 75 2.02 -8.45 1.63
CA GLU A 75 3.23 -8.53 2.44
C GLU A 75 3.95 -7.19 2.39
N VAL A 76 4.43 -6.71 3.55
CA VAL A 76 5.27 -5.52 3.62
C VAL A 76 6.70 -5.91 3.23
N ILE A 77 7.25 -5.24 2.20
CA ILE A 77 8.65 -5.39 1.83
C ILE A 77 9.49 -4.34 2.58
N GLU A 78 9.03 -3.09 2.56
CA GLU A 78 9.64 -1.99 3.29
C GLU A 78 8.63 -0.86 3.51
N PRO A 79 8.78 -0.05 4.58
CA PRO A 79 9.76 -0.18 5.65
C PRO A 79 9.28 -1.21 6.69
N PRO A 80 10.19 -1.97 7.34
CA PRO A 80 9.82 -3.00 8.31
C PRO A 80 8.99 -2.44 9.48
N GLU A 81 9.20 -1.17 9.85
CA GLU A 81 8.47 -0.45 10.90
C GLU A 81 6.95 -0.39 10.61
N LEU A 82 6.54 -0.49 9.35
CA LEU A 82 5.12 -0.58 9.00
C LEU A 82 4.49 -1.86 9.55
N THR A 83 5.25 -2.96 9.59
CA THR A 83 4.81 -4.24 10.17
C THR A 83 4.58 -4.11 11.68
N ASP A 84 5.44 -3.37 12.38
CA ASP A 84 5.29 -3.15 13.82
C ASP A 84 4.00 -2.36 14.13
N LEU A 85 3.72 -1.32 13.34
CA LEU A 85 2.46 -0.56 13.47
C LEU A 85 1.22 -1.41 13.15
N MET A 86 1.33 -2.36 12.22
CA MET A 86 0.26 -3.31 11.93
C MET A 86 0.04 -4.29 13.08
N ARG A 87 1.10 -4.76 13.75
CA ARG A 87 0.98 -5.60 14.96
C ARG A 87 0.29 -4.83 16.08
N ASP A 88 0.70 -3.60 16.32
CA ASP A 88 0.05 -2.73 17.31
C ASP A 88 -1.45 -2.54 17.02
N ALA A 89 -1.79 -2.31 15.75
CA ALA A 89 -3.19 -2.19 15.31
C ALA A 89 -3.96 -3.50 15.51
N GLN A 90 -3.38 -4.64 15.14
CA GLN A 90 -3.96 -5.97 15.34
C GLN A 90 -4.23 -6.25 16.82
N GLU A 91 -3.27 -5.97 17.71
CA GLU A 91 -3.45 -6.16 19.15
C GLU A 91 -4.57 -5.28 19.72
N ARG A 92 -4.64 -4.02 19.29
CA ARG A 92 -5.74 -3.11 19.69
C ARG A 92 -7.09 -3.62 19.21
N LEU A 93 -7.18 -4.09 17.96
CA LEU A 93 -8.41 -4.68 17.43
C LEU A 93 -8.79 -5.96 18.18
N THR A 94 -7.84 -6.83 18.47
CA THR A 94 -8.07 -8.08 19.20
C THR A 94 -8.67 -7.80 20.58
N ARG A 95 -8.05 -6.91 21.36
CA ARG A 95 -8.59 -6.49 22.67
C ARG A 95 -9.99 -5.88 22.58
N ALA A 96 -10.30 -5.16 21.49
CA ALA A 96 -11.63 -4.59 21.29
C ALA A 96 -12.69 -5.65 20.95
N LEU A 97 -12.29 -6.74 20.27
CA LEU A 97 -13.17 -7.85 19.90
C LEU A 97 -13.42 -8.81 21.08
N ASP A 98 -12.44 -8.99 21.97
CA ASP A 98 -12.55 -9.88 23.12
C ASP A 98 -13.48 -9.34 24.22
N GLY A 99 -13.87 -8.05 24.13
CA GLY A 99 -14.72 -7.40 25.13
C GLY A 99 -14.03 -7.25 26.49
N PRO A 100 -14.69 -6.60 27.46
CA PRO A 100 -14.24 -6.57 28.85
C PRO A 100 -14.45 -7.92 29.57
#